data_AF-A0A660M5P3-F1
#
_entry.id   AF-A0A660M5P3-F1
#
_cell.length_a   1.000
_cell.length_b   1.000
_cell.length_c   1.000
_cell.angle_alpha   90.00
_cell.angle_beta   90.00
_cell.angle_gamma   90.00
#
_symmetry.space_group_name_H-M   'P 1'
#
loop_
_entity.id
_entity.type
_entity.pdbx_description
1 polymer ?
#
loop_
_entity_poly.entity_id
_entity_poly.type
_entity_poly.pdbx_seq_one_letter_code
_entity_poly.pdbx_strand_id
1 'polypeptide(L)' 'MQNEPTINELLEQLDKEMAWFHSDEFRLEEARERFLAVKKVAEQAEERLLNMKNEIELLSE' A
#
# COMPACT_ATOMS: atom_id res chain seq x y z
N MET A 1 1.84 13.60 16.82
CA MET A 1 1.66 13.67 15.35
C MET A 1 1.75 12.24 14.87
N GLN A 2 0.68 11.69 14.29
CA GLN A 2 0.76 10.38 13.64
C GLN A 2 1.63 10.59 12.40
N ASN A 3 2.81 9.95 12.34
CA ASN A 3 3.60 9.97 11.13
C ASN A 3 2.89 9.07 10.12
N GLU A 4 2.40 9.66 9.03
CA GLU A 4 1.85 8.87 7.93
C GLU A 4 2.95 8.00 7.33
N PRO A 5 2.65 6.73 6.97
CA PRO A 5 3.64 5.83 6.41
C PRO A 5 4.18 6.39 5.11
N THR A 6 5.49 6.26 4.93
CA THR A 6 6.19 6.62 3.69
C THR A 6 5.81 5.67 2.57
N ILE A 7 6.05 6.11 1.32
CA ILE A 7 5.81 5.25 0.15
C ILE A 7 6.60 3.93 0.22
N ASN A 8 7.82 3.97 0.75
CA ASN A 8 8.65 2.76 0.90
C ASN A 8 8.07 1.79 1.92
N GLU A 9 7.57 2.29 3.06
CA GLU A 9 6.91 1.45 4.07
C GLU A 9 5.61 0.83 3.54
N LEU A 10 4.83 1.57 2.74
CA LEU A 10 3.63 1.05 2.09
C LEU A 10 3.95 -0.04 1.07
N LEU A 11 5.00 0.13 0.26
CA LEU A 11 5.45 -0.88 -0.70
C LEU A 11 5.99 -2.14 -0.01
N GLU A 12 6.74 -1.99 1.07
CA GLU A 12 7.20 -3.13 1.88
C GLU A 12 6.03 -3.88 2.53
N GLN A 13 5.02 -3.14 3.02
CA GLN A 13 3.81 -3.74 3.55
C GLN A 13 3.02 -4.50 2.48
N LEU A 14 2.92 -3.96 1.26
CA LEU A 14 2.29 -4.66 0.13
C LEU A 14 3.01 -5.97 -0.18
N ASP A 15 4.34 -5.95 -0.29
CA ASP A 15 5.12 -7.15 -0.59
C ASP A 15 4.91 -8.24 0.47
N LYS A 16 4.94 -7.85 1.76
CA LYS A 16 4.69 -8.75 2.88
C LYS A 16 3.29 -9.37 2.86
N GLU A 17 2.25 -8.56 2.64
CA GLU A 17 0.88 -9.06 2.61
C GLU A 17 0.62 -9.92 1.35
N MET A 18 1.24 -9.58 0.22
CA MET A 18 1.18 -10.40 -1.00
C MET A 18 1.87 -11.75 -0.82
N ALA A 19 2.97 -11.82 -0.05
CA ALA A 19 3.67 -13.08 0.22
C ALA A 19 2.77 -14.14 0.86
N TRP A 20 1.79 -13.74 1.68
CA TRP A 20 0.83 -14.67 2.28
C TRP A 20 -0.05 -15.38 1.23
N PHE A 21 -0.39 -14.72 0.11
CA PHE A 21 -1.16 -15.36 -0.98
C PHE A 21 -0.40 -16.47 -1.70
N HIS A 22 0.93 -16.51 -1.54
CA HIS A 22 1.82 -17.49 -2.13
C HIS A 22 2.41 -18.46 -1.09
N SER A 23 1.99 -18.38 0.17
CA SER A 23 2.50 -19.21 1.25
C SER A 23 1.66 -20.47 1.47
N ASP A 24 2.24 -21.44 2.18
CA ASP A 24 1.53 -22.63 2.64
C ASP A 24 0.44 -22.33 3.70
N GLU A 25 0.40 -21.10 4.22
CA GLU A 25 -0.62 -20.64 5.17
C GLU A 25 -1.87 -20.06 4.48
N PHE A 26 -1.90 -20.03 3.14
CA PHE A 26 -3.03 -19.53 2.38
C PHE A 26 -4.32 -20.27 2.72
N ARG A 27 -5.38 -19.51 3.02
CA ARG A 27 -6.74 -20.01 3.22
C ARG A 27 -7.73 -19.22 2.40
N LEU A 28 -8.56 -19.91 1.62
CA LEU A 28 -9.52 -19.27 0.71
C LEU A 28 -10.53 -18.41 1.48
N GLU A 29 -10.91 -18.84 2.68
CA GLU A 29 -11.84 -18.14 3.56
C GLU A 29 -11.31 -16.77 4.00
N GLU A 30 -10.00 -16.66 4.26
CA GLU A 30 -9.33 -15.42 4.66
C GLU A 30 -8.93 -14.56 3.45
N ALA A 31 -8.83 -15.16 2.26
CA ALA A 31 -8.31 -14.50 1.06
C ALA A 31 -9.08 -13.23 0.69
N ARG A 32 -10.40 -13.21 0.87
CA ARG A 32 -11.22 -12.02 0.59
C ARG A 32 -10.85 -10.85 1.51
N GLU A 33 -10.74 -11.10 2.80
CA GLU A 33 -10.45 -10.05 3.79
C GLU A 33 -9.02 -9.54 3.64
N ARG A 34 -8.06 -10.46 3.49
CA ARG A 34 -6.66 -10.15 3.19
C ARG A 34 -6.53 -9.33 1.91
N PHE A 35 -7.28 -9.68 0.86
CA PHE A 35 -7.22 -8.95 -0.41
C PHE A 35 -7.73 -7.51 -0.25
N LEU A 36 -8.82 -7.30 0.50
CA LEU A 36 -9.31 -5.96 0.79
C LEU A 36 -8.29 -5.14 1.60
N ALA A 37 -7.55 -5.77 2.52
CA ALA A 37 -6.48 -5.11 3.25
C ALA A 37 -5.32 -4.70 2.32
N VAL A 38 -4.84 -5.61 1.46
CA VAL A 38 -3.82 -5.30 0.44
C VAL A 38 -4.26 -4.17 -0.48
N LYS A 39 -5.49 -4.22 -0.97
CA LYS A 39 -6.08 -3.19 -1.84
C LYS A 39 -6.03 -1.82 -1.17
N LYS A 40 -6.36 -1.74 0.12
CA LYS A 40 -6.31 -0.49 0.88
C LYS A 40 -4.89 0.08 0.99
N VAL A 41 -3.89 -0.77 1.20
CA VAL A 41 -2.48 -0.32 1.24
C VAL A 41 -2.04 0.18 -0.15
N ALA A 42 -2.49 -0.47 -1.22
CA ALA A 42 -2.20 -0.02 -2.59
C ALA A 42 -2.82 1.34 -2.90
N GLU A 43 -4.07 1.57 -2.48
CA GLU A 43 -4.75 2.87 -2.62
C GLU A 43 -3.99 3.98 -1.87
N GLN A 44 -3.48 3.70 -0.66
CA GLN A 44 -2.67 4.65 0.11
C GLN A 44 -1.33 4.96 -0.58
N ALA A 45 -0.70 3.96 -1.21
CA ALA A 45 0.54 4.15 -1.95
C ALA A 45 0.31 5.04 -3.19
N GLU A 46 -0.78 4.82 -3.92
CA GLU A 46 -1.17 5.65 -5.06
C GLU A 46 -1.47 7.09 -4.64
N GLU A 47 -2.22 7.29 -3.56
CA GLU A 47 -2.50 8.62 -3.00
C GLU A 47 -1.20 9.34 -2.63
N ARG A 48 -0.24 8.65 -2.01
CA ARG A 48 1.04 9.26 -1.63
C ARG A 48 1.85 9.69 -2.86
N LEU A 49 1.90 8.86 -3.91
CA LEU A 49 2.57 9.21 -5.17
C LEU A 49 1.90 10.39 -5.86
N LEU A 50 0.57 10.45 -5.86
CA LEU A 50 -0.18 11.57 -6.41
C LEU A 50 0.12 12.87 -5.65
N ASN A 51 0.19 12.81 -4.32
CA ASN A 51 0.56 13.98 -3.50
C ASN A 51 1.99 14.45 -3.82
N MET A 52 2.94 13.54 -3.98
CA MET A 52 4.30 13.88 -4.40
C MET A 52 4.33 14.55 -5.79
N LYS A 53 3.54 14.04 -6.75
CA LYS A 53 3.39 14.67 -8.08
C LYS A 53 2.86 16.09 -7.96
N ASN A 54 1.79 16.30 -7.18
CA ASN A 54 1.17 17.61 -7.00
C ASN A 54 2.12 18.61 -6.31
N GLU A 55 2.91 18.16 -5.34
CA GLU A 55 3.96 18.97 -4.69
C GLU A 55 5.02 19.42 -5.71
N ILE A 56 5.46 18.52 -6.61
CA ILE A 56 6.43 18.84 -7.68
C ILE A 56 5.84 19.86 -8.67
N GLU A 57 4.58 19.67 -9.09
CA GLU A 57 3.90 20.57 -10.02
C GLU A 57 3.73 21.97 -9.41
N LEU A 58 3.35 22.07 -8.13
CA LEU A 58 3.23 23.35 -7.42
C LEU A 58 4.58 24.09 -7.30
N LEU A 59 5.68 23.37 -7.11
CA LEU A 59 7.03 23.96 -7.05
C LEU A 59 7.56 24.41 -8.42
N SER A 60 6.91 23.99 -9.50
CA SER A 60 7.32 24.29 -10.87
C SER A 60 6.61 25.54 -11.45
N GLU A 61 5.64 26.11 -10.73
CA GLU A 61 4.94 27.37 -11.05
C GLU A 61 5.60 28.58 -10.34
#